data_AF-A0A7X3QDX4-F1
#
_entry.id   AF-A0A7X3QDX4-F1
#
_cell.length_a   1.000
_cell.length_b   1.000
_cell.length_c   1.000
_cell.angle_alpha   90.00
_cell.angle_beta   90.00
_cell.angle_gamma   90.00
#
_symmetry.space_group_name_H-M   'P 1'
#
loop_
_entity.id
_entity.type
_entity.pdbx_description
1 polymer ?
#
loop_
_entity_poly.entity_id
_entity_poly.type
_entity_poly.pdbx_seq_one_letter_code
_entity_poly.pdbx_strand_id
1 'polypeptide(L)'
;MTGARTGGAGRADAARTAARRRQRRFLARMEGRGYKRVAIWVRRRDVEALRAAARQPRALARLRDAVKGELKGRVAKCLEALLKGQSGDAPPVPARLRAALAADEAAKDALVAWVGEAIGIAVGTRRRLPNRRFSENRKLVWAGRTIYLTVGYADGLDPKEVFYADGYRSGSDMEALVSDLCIMLSVVLQRDGVTVQALRKSMGRTFDARTGDPMPASILGLLLEELSRPPEWAGDLERRAEGQGPGPADESEISGEAEVDPRAAGEAGRPGNLAPDRAARHHAEEHGSETAQESKGKGA
;
A
#
# COMPACT_ATOMS: atom_id res chain seq x y z
N MET A 1 56.04 -36.63 -1.77
CA MET A 1 55.86 -35.29 -1.18
C MET A 1 54.45 -34.79 -1.46
N THR A 2 53.48 -35.16 -0.63
CA THR A 2 52.08 -34.72 -0.72
C THR A 2 51.80 -33.77 0.44
N GLY A 3 51.97 -32.47 0.19
CA GLY A 3 51.73 -31.42 1.18
C GLY A 3 50.24 -31.08 1.30
N ALA A 4 49.67 -31.32 2.48
CA ALA A 4 48.27 -31.09 2.80
C ALA A 4 47.91 -29.59 2.82
N ARG A 5 46.93 -29.17 2.00
CA ARG A 5 46.30 -27.83 2.05
C ARG A 5 45.03 -27.88 2.90
N THR A 6 45.13 -27.72 4.22
CA THR A 6 43.97 -27.67 5.14
C THR A 6 43.62 -26.27 5.68
N GLY A 7 44.29 -25.20 5.21
CA GLY A 7 44.16 -23.86 5.79
C GLY A 7 42.99 -22.96 5.33
N GLY A 8 42.19 -23.37 4.35
CA GLY A 8 41.23 -22.47 3.67
C GLY A 8 39.88 -22.27 4.38
N ALA A 9 39.34 -23.32 5.02
CA ALA A 9 37.97 -23.32 5.51
C ALA A 9 37.75 -22.40 6.72
N GLY A 10 38.71 -22.33 7.65
CA GLY A 10 38.58 -21.55 8.89
C GLY A 10 38.52 -20.03 8.67
N ARG A 11 39.26 -19.50 7.69
CA ARG A 11 39.26 -18.05 7.40
C ARG A 11 37.94 -17.57 6.80
N ALA A 12 37.30 -18.38 5.96
CA ALA A 12 36.02 -18.04 5.36
C ALA A 12 34.90 -17.98 6.42
N ASP A 13 34.94 -18.85 7.41
CA ASP A 13 33.91 -18.93 8.45
C ASP A 13 34.03 -17.82 9.49
N ALA A 14 35.27 -17.45 9.85
CA ALA A 14 35.55 -16.28 10.68
C ALA A 14 35.06 -14.97 10.02
N ALA A 15 35.29 -14.81 8.71
CA ALA A 15 34.83 -13.64 7.97
C ALA A 15 33.29 -13.54 7.89
N ARG A 16 32.59 -14.67 7.70
CA ARG A 16 31.12 -14.75 7.73
C ARG A 16 30.57 -14.39 9.12
N THR A 17 31.21 -14.90 10.17
CA THR A 17 30.82 -14.63 11.56
C THR A 17 30.98 -13.13 11.90
N ALA A 18 32.09 -12.53 11.49
CA ALA A 18 32.32 -11.09 11.67
C ALA A 18 31.30 -10.22 10.91
N ALA A 19 30.95 -10.60 9.68
CA ALA A 19 29.93 -9.91 8.88
C ALA A 19 28.54 -9.97 9.55
N ARG A 20 28.13 -11.15 10.02
CA ARG A 20 26.88 -11.33 10.78
C ARG A 20 26.85 -10.48 12.06
N ARG A 21 27.97 -10.40 12.79
CA ARG A 21 28.07 -9.56 14.00
C ARG A 21 27.92 -8.07 13.69
N ARG A 22 28.50 -7.59 12.59
CA ARG A 22 28.33 -6.20 12.13
C ARG A 22 26.88 -5.90 11.74
N GLN A 23 26.24 -6.81 11.01
CA GLN A 23 24.84 -6.65 10.62
C GLN A 23 23.92 -6.61 11.84
N ARG A 24 24.12 -7.48 12.86
CA ARG A 24 23.35 -7.45 14.11
C ARG A 24 23.51 -6.12 14.86
N ARG A 25 24.74 -5.60 14.97
CA ARG A 25 25.00 -4.29 15.61
C ARG A 25 24.32 -3.13 14.86
N PHE A 26 24.31 -3.19 13.53
CA PHE A 26 23.62 -2.21 12.71
C PHE A 26 22.10 -2.25 12.94
N LEU A 27 21.49 -3.43 12.90
CA LEU A 27 20.06 -3.59 13.13
C LEU A 27 19.64 -3.13 14.54
N ALA A 28 20.39 -3.52 15.58
CA ALA A 28 20.13 -3.07 16.96
C ALA A 28 20.22 -1.53 17.09
N ARG A 29 21.16 -0.89 16.37
CA ARG A 29 21.26 0.57 16.34
C ARG A 29 20.06 1.24 15.65
N MET A 30 19.57 0.65 14.56
CA MET A 30 18.39 1.16 13.85
C MET A 30 17.11 0.97 14.66
N GLU A 31 16.98 -0.17 15.35
CA GLU A 31 15.88 -0.45 16.27
C GLU A 31 15.85 0.55 17.43
N GLY A 32 17.00 0.83 18.05
CA GLY A 32 17.12 1.87 19.09
C GLY A 32 16.77 3.29 18.61
N ARG A 33 16.73 3.53 17.30
CA ARG A 33 16.29 4.80 16.67
C ARG A 33 14.81 4.78 16.24
N GLY A 34 14.06 3.72 16.57
CA GLY A 34 12.63 3.62 16.28
C GLY A 34 12.29 3.16 14.85
N TYR A 35 13.27 2.73 14.05
CA TYR A 35 13.01 2.20 12.71
C TYR A 35 12.38 0.80 12.80
N LYS A 36 11.09 0.70 12.43
CA LYS A 36 10.33 -0.56 12.44
C LYS A 36 10.65 -1.49 11.25
N ARG A 37 11.17 -0.94 10.15
CA ARG A 37 11.54 -1.68 8.93
C ARG A 37 12.84 -1.13 8.38
N VAL A 38 13.79 -2.01 8.08
CA VAL A 38 15.09 -1.67 7.49
C VAL A 38 15.23 -2.45 6.19
N ALA A 39 15.33 -1.74 5.07
CA ALA A 39 15.65 -2.37 3.79
C ALA A 39 17.13 -2.75 3.80
N ILE A 40 17.43 -4.04 3.66
CA ILE A 40 18.80 -4.54 3.64
C ILE A 40 19.13 -4.91 2.20
N TRP A 41 20.19 -4.32 1.66
CA TRP A 41 20.73 -4.73 0.36
C TRP A 41 21.44 -6.07 0.51
N VAL A 42 20.91 -7.10 -0.16
CA VAL A 42 21.46 -8.46 -0.12
C VAL A 42 22.05 -8.79 -1.49
N ARG A 43 23.19 -9.50 -1.51
CA ARG A 43 23.79 -9.96 -2.75
C ARG A 43 22.84 -10.97 -3.41
N ARG A 44 22.76 -10.94 -4.75
CA ARG A 44 21.89 -11.82 -5.55
C ARG A 44 22.00 -13.31 -5.18
N ARG A 45 23.21 -13.79 -4.86
CA ARG A 45 23.47 -15.19 -4.46
C ARG A 45 22.86 -15.60 -3.11
N ASP A 46 22.58 -14.65 -2.22
CA ASP A 46 22.04 -14.91 -0.88
C ASP A 46 20.49 -14.79 -0.86
N VAL A 47 19.89 -14.32 -1.96
CA VAL A 47 18.43 -14.13 -2.10
C VAL A 47 17.68 -15.45 -1.97
N GLU A 48 18.17 -16.54 -2.55
CA GLU A 48 17.49 -17.84 -2.47
C GLU A 48 17.55 -18.46 -1.07
N ALA A 49 18.65 -18.27 -0.33
CA ALA A 49 18.73 -18.70 1.07
C ALA A 49 17.76 -17.92 1.97
N LEU A 50 17.61 -16.61 1.73
CA LEU A 50 16.63 -15.78 2.43
C LEU A 50 15.19 -16.10 2.03
N ARG A 51 14.93 -16.36 0.76
CA ARG A 51 13.63 -16.84 0.28
C ARG A 51 13.28 -18.19 0.88
N ALA A 52 14.23 -19.13 0.95
CA ALA A 52 14.03 -20.42 1.60
C ALA A 52 13.74 -20.28 3.09
N ALA A 53 14.43 -19.38 3.80
CA ALA A 53 14.14 -19.05 5.19
C ALA A 53 12.76 -18.40 5.36
N ALA A 54 12.38 -17.49 4.47
CA ALA A 54 11.07 -16.83 4.47
C ALA A 54 9.91 -17.77 4.07
N ARG A 55 10.19 -18.77 3.24
CA ARG A 55 9.24 -19.78 2.75
C ARG A 55 8.94 -20.88 3.76
N GLN A 56 9.51 -20.88 4.96
CA GLN A 56 9.17 -21.88 5.98
C GLN A 56 7.79 -21.58 6.58
N PRO A 57 6.69 -22.22 6.12
CA PRO A 57 5.34 -21.84 6.52
C PRO A 57 5.13 -22.16 8.01
N ARG A 58 5.84 -23.17 8.51
CA ARG A 58 5.90 -23.52 9.93
C ARG A 58 6.57 -22.44 10.79
N ALA A 59 7.54 -21.70 10.25
CA ALA A 59 8.17 -20.61 10.97
C ALA A 59 7.23 -19.41 11.09
N LEU A 60 6.49 -19.09 10.02
CA LEU A 60 5.44 -18.06 10.05
C LEU A 60 4.26 -18.45 10.93
N ALA A 61 3.83 -19.71 10.91
CA ALA A 61 2.80 -20.22 11.80
C ALA A 61 3.25 -20.13 13.28
N ARG A 62 4.46 -20.59 13.60
CA ARG A 62 5.04 -20.46 14.94
C ARG A 62 5.18 -19.00 15.39
N LEU A 63 5.60 -18.11 14.50
CA LEU A 63 5.71 -16.68 14.80
C LEU A 63 4.33 -16.07 15.06
N ARG A 64 3.33 -16.40 14.23
CA ARG A 64 1.95 -15.97 14.42
C ARG A 64 1.41 -16.45 15.76
N ASP A 65 1.62 -17.71 16.10
CA ASP A 65 1.13 -18.29 17.35
C ASP A 65 1.86 -17.69 18.57
N ALA A 66 3.16 -17.40 18.46
CA ALA A 66 3.93 -16.70 19.48
C ALA A 66 3.44 -15.24 19.68
N VAL A 67 3.26 -14.49 18.60
CA VAL A 67 2.72 -13.12 18.65
C VAL A 67 1.29 -13.11 19.20
N LYS A 68 0.45 -14.10 18.82
CA LYS A 68 -0.90 -14.27 19.36
C LYS A 68 -0.86 -14.54 20.87
N GLY A 69 0.06 -15.39 21.34
CA GLY A 69 0.28 -15.65 22.76
C GLY A 69 0.73 -14.40 23.53
N GLU A 70 1.69 -13.64 22.99
CA GLU A 70 2.18 -12.40 23.60
C GLU A 70 1.07 -11.35 23.69
N LEU A 71 0.32 -11.12 22.60
CA LEU A 71 -0.81 -10.20 22.58
C LEU A 71 -1.91 -10.62 23.56
N LYS A 72 -2.27 -11.92 23.61
CA LYS A 72 -3.23 -12.45 24.59
C LYS A 72 -2.78 -12.14 26.02
N GLY A 73 -1.50 -12.35 26.33
CA GLY A 73 -0.93 -12.03 27.64
C GLY A 73 -0.95 -10.53 27.97
N ARG A 74 -0.61 -9.67 27.01
CA ARG A 74 -0.62 -8.20 27.21
C ARG A 74 -2.04 -7.66 27.37
N VAL A 75 -2.99 -8.13 26.55
CA VAL A 75 -4.41 -7.75 26.66
C VAL A 75 -4.99 -8.23 27.99
N ALA A 76 -4.70 -9.47 28.41
CA ALA A 76 -5.13 -9.99 29.71
C ALA A 76 -4.59 -9.14 30.88
N LYS A 77 -3.30 -8.79 30.86
CA LYS A 77 -2.69 -7.90 31.88
C LYS A 77 -3.32 -6.50 31.89
N CYS A 78 -3.57 -5.90 30.71
CA CYS A 78 -4.26 -4.61 30.63
C CYS A 78 -5.70 -4.69 31.16
N LEU A 79 -6.45 -5.73 30.81
CA LEU A 79 -7.80 -5.97 31.33
C LEU A 79 -7.77 -6.14 32.85
N GLU A 80 -6.83 -6.90 33.38
CA GLU A 80 -6.67 -7.10 34.83
C GLU A 80 -6.33 -5.79 35.55
N ALA A 81 -5.42 -4.97 34.99
CA ALA A 81 -5.10 -3.65 35.51
C ALA A 81 -6.31 -2.69 35.48
N LEU A 82 -7.11 -2.73 34.40
CA LEU A 82 -8.36 -1.96 34.27
C LEU A 82 -9.42 -2.41 35.29
N LEU A 83 -9.58 -3.72 35.49
CA LEU A 83 -10.52 -4.27 36.47
C LEU A 83 -10.10 -3.93 37.91
N LYS A 84 -8.80 -3.89 38.22
CA LYS A 84 -8.26 -3.49 39.52
C LYS A 84 -8.23 -1.96 39.73
N GLY A 85 -8.62 -1.17 38.74
CA GLY A 85 -8.58 0.30 38.81
C GLY A 85 -7.15 0.87 38.84
N GLN A 86 -6.15 0.12 38.38
CA GLN A 86 -4.73 0.49 38.40
C GLN A 86 -4.26 1.15 37.09
N SER A 87 -5.17 1.44 36.16
CA SER A 87 -4.83 2.01 34.86
C SER A 87 -4.66 3.52 34.97
N GLY A 88 -3.41 4.02 34.94
CA GLY A 88 -3.09 5.44 35.06
C GLY A 88 -3.87 6.34 34.09
N ASP A 89 -3.71 6.13 32.77
CA ASP A 89 -4.26 6.99 31.70
C ASP A 89 -5.30 6.30 30.80
N ALA A 90 -5.72 5.08 31.12
CA ALA A 90 -6.68 4.36 30.27
C ALA A 90 -8.11 4.87 30.51
N PRO A 91 -8.96 4.94 29.46
CA PRO A 91 -10.34 5.38 29.61
C PRO A 91 -11.09 4.46 30.60
N PRO A 92 -11.93 5.01 31.49
CA PRO A 92 -12.64 4.23 32.49
C PRO A 92 -13.57 3.22 31.80
N VAL A 93 -13.39 1.93 32.12
CA VAL A 93 -14.29 0.87 31.64
C VAL A 93 -15.68 1.10 32.24
N PRO A 94 -16.76 1.13 31.44
CA PRO A 94 -18.12 1.29 31.95
C PRO A 94 -18.43 0.27 33.05
N ALA A 95 -19.07 0.70 34.15
CA ALA A 95 -19.34 -0.14 35.32
C ALA A 95 -20.10 -1.43 34.97
N ARG A 96 -20.99 -1.39 33.97
CA ARG A 96 -21.72 -2.57 33.46
C ARG A 96 -20.80 -3.63 32.85
N LEU A 97 -19.79 -3.21 32.09
CA LEU A 97 -18.81 -4.13 31.50
C LEU A 97 -17.89 -4.71 32.59
N ARG A 98 -17.55 -3.89 33.59
CA ARG A 98 -16.77 -4.31 34.77
C ARG A 98 -17.49 -5.38 35.59
N ALA A 99 -18.79 -5.22 35.84
CA ALA A 99 -19.62 -6.19 36.54
C ALA A 99 -19.79 -7.50 35.74
N ALA A 100 -20.00 -7.40 34.43
CA ALA A 100 -20.10 -8.57 33.55
C ALA A 100 -18.81 -9.38 33.49
N LEU A 101 -17.64 -8.73 33.45
CA LEU A 101 -16.33 -9.38 33.45
C LEU A 101 -15.93 -9.99 34.79
N ALA A 102 -16.49 -9.50 35.90
CA ALA A 102 -16.20 -10.02 37.23
C ALA A 102 -17.01 -11.28 37.59
N ALA A 103 -18.17 -11.46 36.96
CA ALA A 103 -19.10 -12.54 37.30
C ALA A 103 -18.82 -13.86 36.56
N ASP A 104 -18.08 -13.84 35.44
CA ASP A 104 -17.96 -15.00 34.56
C ASP A 104 -16.61 -15.05 33.80
N GLU A 105 -15.82 -16.12 34.03
CA GLU A 105 -14.59 -16.38 33.27
C GLU A 105 -14.87 -16.64 31.78
N ALA A 106 -16.04 -17.20 31.44
CA ALA A 106 -16.45 -17.36 30.04
C ALA A 106 -16.69 -16.00 29.37
N ALA A 107 -17.13 -14.97 30.12
CA ALA A 107 -17.26 -13.61 29.61
C ALA A 107 -15.90 -12.94 29.33
N LYS A 108 -14.85 -13.29 30.09
CA LYS A 108 -13.48 -12.83 29.82
C LYS A 108 -12.92 -13.47 28.55
N ASP A 109 -13.09 -14.78 28.39
CA ASP A 109 -12.68 -15.47 27.16
C ASP A 109 -13.49 -15.00 25.94
N ALA A 110 -14.79 -14.74 26.10
CA ALA A 110 -15.62 -14.13 25.07
C ALA A 110 -15.19 -12.70 24.73
N LEU A 111 -14.76 -11.89 25.72
CA LEU A 111 -14.21 -10.56 25.45
C LEU A 111 -12.85 -10.64 24.76
N VAL A 112 -11.96 -11.57 25.13
CA VAL A 112 -10.68 -11.77 24.45
C VAL A 112 -10.89 -12.29 23.03
N ALA A 113 -11.88 -13.16 22.82
CA ALA A 113 -12.31 -13.61 21.50
C ALA A 113 -12.92 -12.45 20.70
N TRP A 114 -13.78 -11.63 21.31
CA TRP A 114 -14.38 -10.44 20.69
C TRP A 114 -13.36 -9.34 20.42
N VAL A 115 -12.32 -9.15 21.25
CA VAL A 115 -11.21 -8.22 20.98
C VAL A 115 -10.28 -8.80 19.93
N GLY A 116 -10.07 -10.12 19.91
CA GLY A 116 -9.32 -10.81 18.86
C GLY A 116 -10.04 -10.77 17.50
N GLU A 117 -11.36 -10.95 17.50
CA GLU A 117 -12.25 -10.72 16.37
C GLU A 117 -12.29 -9.24 16.05
N ALA A 118 -12.49 -8.31 16.98
CA ALA A 118 -12.49 -6.89 16.70
C ALA A 118 -11.14 -6.43 16.13
N ILE A 119 -10.01 -6.98 16.54
CA ILE A 119 -8.71 -6.65 15.93
C ILE A 119 -8.53 -7.34 14.55
N GLY A 120 -9.16 -8.50 14.31
CA GLY A 120 -9.13 -9.22 13.04
C GLY A 120 -10.26 -8.90 12.03
N ILE A 121 -11.35 -8.30 12.50
CA ILE A 121 -12.64 -8.00 11.84
C ILE A 121 -12.90 -6.49 11.82
N ALA A 122 -12.27 -5.65 12.66
CA ALA A 122 -12.37 -4.18 12.56
C ALA A 122 -11.58 -3.59 11.37
N VAL A 123 -11.32 -4.40 10.35
CA VAL A 123 -11.39 -3.84 9.00
C VAL A 123 -12.84 -4.08 8.57
N GLY A 124 -13.74 -3.19 9.01
CA GLY A 124 -15.18 -3.43 9.01
C GLY A 124 -15.77 -3.68 7.62
N THR A 125 -17.09 -3.90 7.57
CA THR A 125 -17.79 -4.18 6.31
C THR A 125 -17.50 -3.08 5.30
N ARG A 126 -17.33 -3.47 4.03
CA ARG A 126 -17.13 -2.50 2.95
C ARG A 126 -18.40 -1.65 2.84
N ARG A 127 -18.29 -0.34 3.07
CA ARG A 127 -19.37 0.61 2.83
C ARG A 127 -19.57 0.78 1.34
N ARG A 128 -20.81 0.61 0.88
CA ARG A 128 -21.20 0.97 -0.48
C ARG A 128 -21.42 2.47 -0.53
N LEU A 129 -20.71 3.15 -1.44
CA LEU A 129 -20.85 4.59 -1.62
C LEU A 129 -22.08 4.91 -2.49
N PRO A 130 -22.69 6.11 -2.31
CA PRO A 130 -23.75 6.60 -3.18
C PRO A 130 -23.28 6.70 -4.64
N ASN A 131 -24.19 6.48 -5.60
CA ASN A 131 -23.85 6.50 -7.03
C ASN A 131 -23.39 7.90 -7.49
N ARG A 132 -23.96 8.96 -6.91
CA ARG A 132 -23.56 10.36 -7.12
C ARG A 132 -22.83 10.85 -5.88
N ARG A 133 -21.63 11.39 -6.07
CA ARG A 133 -20.77 11.88 -4.99
C ARG A 133 -19.80 12.93 -5.52
N PHE A 134 -19.23 13.73 -4.62
CA PHE A 134 -18.24 14.73 -5.01
C PHE A 134 -16.96 14.05 -5.48
N SER A 135 -16.34 14.62 -6.51
CA SER A 135 -15.06 14.18 -7.02
C SER A 135 -14.25 15.36 -7.52
N GLU A 136 -12.93 15.26 -7.43
CA GLU A 136 -12.02 16.25 -8.01
C GLU A 136 -10.81 15.58 -8.66
N ASN A 137 -10.24 16.25 -9.65
CA ASN A 137 -9.03 15.78 -10.31
C ASN A 137 -7.80 16.40 -9.64
N ARG A 138 -6.79 15.59 -9.37
CA ARG A 138 -5.56 16.02 -8.72
C ARG A 138 -4.34 15.66 -9.55
N LYS A 139 -3.35 16.53 -9.49
CA LYS A 139 -2.07 16.38 -10.16
C LYS A 139 -0.97 16.16 -9.11
N LEU A 140 -0.19 15.09 -9.28
CA LEU A 140 0.96 14.80 -8.43
C LEU A 140 2.19 14.45 -9.26
N VAL A 141 3.38 14.58 -8.66
CA VAL A 141 4.66 14.31 -9.33
C VAL A 141 5.42 13.22 -8.57
N TRP A 142 5.78 12.14 -9.26
CA TRP A 142 6.58 11.05 -8.72
C TRP A 142 7.69 10.66 -9.68
N ALA A 143 8.95 10.67 -9.21
CA ALA A 143 10.12 10.32 -10.00
C ALA A 143 10.18 11.05 -11.37
N GLY A 144 9.85 12.34 -11.39
CA GLY A 144 9.85 13.18 -12.59
C GLY A 144 8.67 12.94 -13.55
N ARG A 145 7.69 12.11 -13.18
CA ARG A 145 6.46 11.89 -13.95
C ARG A 145 5.28 12.56 -13.27
N THR A 146 4.47 13.24 -14.07
CA THR A 146 3.18 13.77 -13.62
C THR A 146 2.16 12.65 -13.69
N ILE A 147 1.38 12.48 -12.63
CA ILE A 147 0.28 11.52 -12.54
C ILE A 147 -0.98 12.32 -12.23
N TYR A 148 -2.07 11.95 -12.91
CA TYR A 148 -3.39 12.53 -12.73
C TYR A 148 -4.28 11.49 -12.06
N LEU A 149 -4.99 11.94 -11.03
CA LEU A 149 -5.93 11.12 -10.27
C LEU A 149 -7.29 11.78 -10.22
N THR A 150 -8.33 10.98 -10.04
CA THR A 150 -9.65 11.46 -9.60
C THR A 150 -9.90 10.94 -8.19
N VAL A 151 -10.18 11.83 -7.25
CA VAL A 151 -10.50 11.49 -5.85
C VAL A 151 -11.99 11.60 -5.65
N GLY A 152 -12.62 10.54 -5.16
CA GLY A 152 -14.04 10.49 -4.82
C GLY A 152 -14.24 10.59 -3.31
N TYR A 153 -15.16 11.45 -2.90
CA TYR A 153 -15.51 11.70 -1.51
C TYR A 153 -16.86 11.06 -1.20
N ALA A 154 -17.11 10.73 0.07
CA ALA A 154 -18.46 10.38 0.53
C ALA A 154 -19.25 11.65 0.88
N ASP A 155 -20.15 11.56 1.85
CA ASP A 155 -20.91 12.68 2.39
C ASP A 155 -20.00 13.53 3.29
N GLY A 156 -19.07 14.29 2.69
CA GLY A 156 -18.14 15.18 3.39
C GLY A 156 -16.77 15.30 2.74
N LEU A 157 -15.77 15.66 3.55
CA LEU A 157 -14.39 15.91 3.11
C LEU A 157 -13.47 14.68 3.18
N ASP A 158 -13.99 13.53 3.60
CA ASP A 158 -13.21 12.30 3.78
C ASP A 158 -13.14 11.52 2.46
N PRO A 159 -11.95 11.37 1.84
CA PRO A 159 -11.81 10.66 0.59
C PRO A 159 -12.06 9.16 0.79
N LYS A 160 -12.87 8.58 -0.09
CA LYS A 160 -13.23 7.14 -0.06
C LYS A 160 -12.80 6.38 -1.29
N GLU A 161 -12.51 7.07 -2.38
CA GLU A 161 -12.06 6.47 -3.61
C GLU A 161 -10.96 7.31 -4.24
N VAL A 162 -10.09 6.62 -4.96
CA VAL A 162 -9.07 7.21 -5.80
C VAL A 162 -8.99 6.38 -7.07
N PHE A 163 -8.96 7.04 -8.20
CA PHE A 163 -8.85 6.43 -9.52
C PHE A 163 -7.64 7.02 -10.23
N TYR A 164 -6.86 6.15 -10.85
CA TYR A 164 -5.83 6.58 -11.79
C TYR A 164 -6.49 7.10 -13.06
N ALA A 165 -6.12 8.31 -13.50
CA ALA A 165 -6.65 8.91 -14.72
C ALA A 165 -5.62 8.87 -15.86
N ASP A 166 -4.40 9.35 -15.61
CA ASP A 166 -3.33 9.41 -16.64
C ASP A 166 -1.94 9.65 -16.01
N GLY A 167 -0.86 9.62 -16.80
CA GLY A 167 0.49 10.03 -16.43
C GLY A 167 1.61 9.06 -16.84
N TYR A 168 1.25 7.79 -17.02
CA TYR A 168 2.12 6.74 -17.55
C TYR A 168 1.64 6.30 -18.93
N ARG A 169 2.57 5.75 -19.73
CA ARG A 169 2.25 5.19 -21.05
C ARG A 169 1.24 4.05 -20.90
N SER A 170 0.20 4.08 -21.72
CA SER A 170 -0.79 3.01 -21.76
C SER A 170 -0.15 1.64 -22.06
N GLY A 171 -0.55 0.63 -21.29
CA GLY A 171 -0.02 -0.73 -21.30
C GLY A 171 1.30 -0.90 -20.55
N SER A 172 1.80 0.11 -19.84
CA SER A 172 3.03 -0.02 -19.06
C SER A 172 2.80 -0.70 -17.70
N ASP A 173 3.81 -1.43 -17.21
CA ASP A 173 3.77 -2.04 -15.87
C ASP A 173 3.50 -1.01 -14.76
N MET A 174 4.01 0.21 -14.93
CA MET A 174 3.78 1.29 -13.97
C MET A 174 2.34 1.80 -14.00
N GLU A 175 1.73 1.94 -15.17
CA GLU A 175 0.31 2.29 -15.27
C GLU A 175 -0.56 1.24 -14.55
N ALA A 176 -0.34 -0.04 -14.86
CA ALA A 176 -1.07 -1.15 -14.23
C ALA A 176 -0.88 -1.15 -12.70
N LEU A 177 0.35 -0.98 -12.23
CA LEU A 177 0.66 -0.93 -10.80
C LEU A 177 -0.04 0.23 -10.10
N VAL A 178 -0.02 1.44 -10.67
CA VAL A 178 -0.68 2.61 -10.05
C VAL A 178 -2.19 2.45 -10.05
N SER A 179 -2.76 1.92 -11.14
CA SER A 179 -4.18 1.60 -11.23
C SER A 179 -4.60 0.62 -10.14
N ASP A 180 -3.87 -0.49 -9.97
CA ASP A 180 -4.11 -1.48 -8.93
C ASP A 180 -3.98 -0.91 -7.51
N LEU A 181 -2.99 -0.05 -7.28
CA LEU A 181 -2.84 0.65 -6.00
C LEU A 181 -4.05 1.55 -5.71
N CYS A 182 -4.57 2.26 -6.72
CA CYS A 182 -5.74 3.11 -6.58
C CYS A 182 -7.01 2.30 -6.26
N ILE A 183 -7.22 1.18 -6.96
CA ILE A 183 -8.32 0.24 -6.69
C ILE A 183 -8.19 -0.35 -5.28
N MET A 184 -7.01 -0.81 -4.89
CA MET A 184 -6.74 -1.36 -3.56
C MET A 184 -7.01 -0.33 -2.47
N LEU A 185 -6.50 0.90 -2.63
CA LEU A 185 -6.75 2.00 -1.68
C LEU A 185 -8.23 2.29 -1.55
N SER A 186 -8.97 2.39 -2.67
CA SER A 186 -10.41 2.61 -2.66
C SER A 186 -11.16 1.53 -1.88
N VAL A 187 -10.81 0.25 -2.10
CA VAL A 187 -11.42 -0.88 -1.36
C VAL A 187 -11.10 -0.79 0.13
N VAL A 188 -9.89 -0.40 0.49
CA VAL A 188 -9.44 -0.28 1.89
C VAL A 188 -10.10 0.91 2.59
N LEU A 189 -10.19 2.07 1.94
CA LEU A 189 -10.80 3.30 2.49
C LEU A 189 -12.32 3.20 2.64
N GLN A 190 -12.96 2.33 1.87
CA GLN A 190 -14.39 2.02 2.02
C GLN A 190 -14.70 1.16 3.25
N ARG A 191 -13.71 0.65 3.99
CA ARG A 191 -13.95 -0.13 5.20
C ARG A 191 -14.01 0.75 6.44
N ASP A 192 -14.90 0.39 7.36
CA ASP A 192 -15.08 1.11 8.62
C ASP A 192 -13.79 1.14 9.45
N GLY A 193 -13.54 2.29 10.06
CA GLY A 193 -12.37 2.50 10.94
C GLY A 193 -11.06 2.73 10.19
N VAL A 194 -11.04 2.64 8.86
CA VAL A 194 -9.84 2.94 8.06
C VAL A 194 -9.86 4.40 7.61
N THR A 195 -8.82 5.14 8.01
CA THR A 195 -8.60 6.54 7.60
C THR A 195 -7.30 6.67 6.83
N VAL A 196 -7.22 7.66 5.94
CA VAL A 196 -5.99 7.97 5.19
C VAL A 196 -4.83 8.25 6.13
N GLN A 197 -5.08 8.97 7.23
CA GLN A 197 -4.08 9.36 8.22
C GLN A 197 -3.50 8.14 8.94
N ALA A 198 -4.33 7.14 9.28
CA ALA A 198 -3.87 5.89 9.89
C ALA A 198 -2.97 5.08 8.95
N LEU A 199 -3.35 4.98 7.67
CA LEU A 199 -2.54 4.32 6.64
C LEU A 199 -1.22 5.06 6.42
N ARG A 200 -1.27 6.39 6.26
CA ARG A 200 -0.11 7.26 6.05
C ARG A 200 0.91 7.13 7.19
N LYS A 201 0.46 7.10 8.45
CA LYS A 201 1.33 6.91 9.62
C LYS A 201 2.14 5.61 9.58
N SER A 202 1.67 4.61 8.82
CA SER A 202 2.32 3.31 8.67
C SER A 202 3.28 3.24 7.47
N MET A 203 3.33 4.29 6.65
CA MET A 203 4.20 4.35 5.47
C MET A 203 5.62 4.76 5.83
N GLY A 204 6.58 4.23 5.07
CA GLY A 204 7.97 4.66 5.17
C GLY A 204 8.16 6.06 4.60
N ARG A 205 9.07 6.82 5.20
CA ARG A 205 9.58 8.08 4.64
C ARG A 205 11.04 7.90 4.23
N THR A 206 11.45 8.64 3.22
CA THR A 206 12.85 8.80 2.79
C THR A 206 13.18 10.29 2.79
N PHE A 207 14.38 10.66 2.35
CA PHE A 207 14.78 12.04 2.16
C PHE A 207 15.09 12.30 0.69
N ASP A 208 14.70 13.47 0.19
CA ASP A 208 15.11 13.96 -1.12
C ASP A 208 16.63 14.13 -1.12
N ALA A 209 17.33 13.55 -2.10
CA ALA A 209 18.79 13.57 -2.12
C ALA A 209 19.38 14.96 -2.40
N ARG A 210 18.61 15.86 -3.02
CA ARG A 210 19.02 17.22 -3.39
C ARG A 210 18.68 18.22 -2.31
N THR A 211 17.47 18.17 -1.75
CA THR A 211 17.03 19.16 -0.74
C THR A 211 17.23 18.68 0.70
N GLY A 212 17.31 17.36 0.92
CA GLY A 212 17.34 16.77 2.26
C GLY A 212 15.97 16.71 2.95
N ASP A 213 14.90 17.13 2.27
CA ASP A 213 13.57 17.18 2.86
C ASP A 213 12.94 15.78 2.97
N PRO A 214 12.15 15.50 4.02
CA PRO A 214 11.44 14.24 4.13
C PRO A 214 10.40 14.11 3.02
N MET A 215 10.42 12.98 2.31
CA MET A 215 9.47 12.66 1.24
C MET A 215 8.91 11.23 1.41
N PRO A 216 7.78 10.90 0.78
CA PRO A 216 7.29 9.52 0.73
C PRO A 216 8.33 8.56 0.18
N ALA A 217 8.51 7.40 0.82
CA ALA A 217 9.44 6.38 0.32
C ALA A 217 8.91 5.60 -0.90
N SER A 218 7.63 5.78 -1.25
CA SER A 218 6.96 5.08 -2.36
C SER A 218 5.80 5.89 -2.92
N ILE A 219 5.36 5.53 -4.12
CA ILE A 219 4.18 6.11 -4.75
C ILE A 219 2.92 5.94 -3.89
N LEU A 220 2.74 4.80 -3.21
CA LEU A 220 1.64 4.61 -2.27
C LEU A 220 1.67 5.62 -1.11
N GLY A 221 2.87 5.91 -0.58
CA GLY A 221 3.03 6.95 0.43
C GLY A 221 2.67 8.34 -0.10
N LEU A 222 3.01 8.63 -1.36
CA LEU A 222 2.65 9.89 -2.03
C LEU A 222 1.14 9.99 -2.26
N LEU A 223 0.48 8.92 -2.72
CA LEU A 223 -0.98 8.86 -2.86
C LEU A 223 -1.67 9.18 -1.53
N LEU A 224 -1.22 8.56 -0.43
CA LEU A 224 -1.79 8.81 0.90
C LEU A 224 -1.49 10.22 1.45
N GLU A 225 -0.35 10.80 1.09
CA GLU A 225 -0.04 12.19 1.41
C GLU A 225 -0.95 13.15 0.65
N GLU A 226 -1.16 12.89 -0.65
CA GLU A 226 -2.09 13.66 -1.48
C GLU A 226 -3.51 13.56 -0.93
N LEU A 227 -4.03 12.35 -0.71
CA LEU A 227 -5.36 12.13 -0.12
C LEU A 227 -5.55 12.73 1.29
N SER A 228 -4.46 13.11 1.99
CA SER A 228 -4.58 13.79 3.28
C SER A 228 -4.90 15.28 3.13
N ARG A 229 -4.76 15.85 1.93
CA ARG A 229 -5.07 17.26 1.66
C ARG A 229 -6.60 17.43 1.51
N PRO A 230 -7.20 18.48 2.09
CA PRO A 230 -8.62 18.75 1.89
C PRO A 230 -8.91 19.02 0.41
N PRO A 231 -10.14 18.72 -0.08
CA PRO A 231 -10.52 19.07 -1.43
C PRO A 231 -10.55 20.60 -1.64
N GLU A 232 -10.37 21.03 -2.89
CA GLU A 232 -10.29 22.47 -3.22
C GLU A 232 -11.61 23.20 -2.88
N TRP A 233 -12.73 22.50 -3.02
CA TRP A 233 -14.07 22.99 -2.68
C TRP A 233 -14.42 22.90 -1.18
N ALA A 234 -13.51 22.45 -0.31
CA ALA A 234 -13.78 22.36 1.13
C ALA A 234 -14.18 23.71 1.75
N GLY A 235 -13.47 24.78 1.39
CA GLY A 235 -13.74 26.12 1.90
C GLY A 235 -15.10 26.67 1.48
N ASP A 236 -15.63 26.26 0.32
CA ASP A 236 -16.98 26.64 -0.11
C ASP A 236 -18.06 26.02 0.77
N LEU A 237 -17.86 24.78 1.23
CA LEU A 237 -18.79 24.12 2.15
C LEU A 237 -18.79 24.78 3.52
N GLU A 238 -17.62 25.16 4.03
CA GLU A 238 -17.49 25.87 5.30
C GLU A 238 -18.21 27.22 5.25
N ARG A 239 -17.99 28.02 4.19
CA ARG A 239 -18.70 29.29 3.97
C ARG A 239 -20.22 29.11 3.95
N ARG A 240 -20.71 28.10 3.21
CA ARG A 240 -22.15 27.78 3.15
C ARG A 240 -22.72 27.36 4.50
N ALA A 241 -21.97 26.59 5.30
CA ALA A 241 -22.37 26.18 6.63
C ALA A 241 -22.45 27.36 7.61
N GLU A 242 -21.60 28.37 7.44
CA GLU A 242 -21.60 29.62 8.22
C GLU A 242 -22.70 30.61 7.80
N GLY A 243 -23.52 30.27 6.80
CA GLY A 243 -24.55 31.17 6.28
C GLY A 243 -23.98 32.34 5.47
N GLN A 244 -22.67 32.34 5.19
CA GLN A 244 -22.11 33.18 4.14
C GLN A 244 -22.63 32.59 2.83
N GLY A 245 -23.52 33.33 2.16
CA GLY A 245 -23.96 32.98 0.80
C GLY A 245 -22.75 32.72 -0.10
N PRO A 246 -22.93 32.03 -1.24
CA PRO A 246 -21.83 31.85 -2.19
C PRO A 246 -21.19 33.22 -2.41
N GLY A 247 -19.90 33.34 -2.07
CA GLY A 247 -19.15 34.56 -2.38
C GLY A 247 -19.38 34.88 -3.85
N PRO A 248 -19.44 36.17 -4.24
CA PRO A 248 -19.64 36.54 -5.63
C PRO A 248 -18.71 35.66 -6.45
N ALA A 249 -19.29 34.80 -7.30
CA ALA A 249 -18.49 33.94 -8.16
C ALA A 249 -17.51 34.90 -8.83
N ASP A 250 -16.22 34.59 -8.76
CA ASP A 250 -15.22 35.43 -9.38
C ASP A 250 -15.41 35.29 -10.90
N GLU A 251 -16.38 36.05 -11.43
CA GLU A 251 -16.76 36.07 -12.84
C GLU A 251 -15.60 36.64 -13.69
N SER A 252 -14.52 37.12 -13.07
CA SER A 252 -13.35 37.65 -13.75
C SER A 252 -12.48 36.59 -14.45
N GLU A 253 -12.67 35.29 -14.18
CA GLU A 253 -11.92 34.22 -14.87
C GLU A 253 -12.65 33.58 -16.07
N ILE A 254 -13.93 33.91 -16.34
CA ILE A 254 -14.68 33.40 -17.50
C ILE A 254 -14.86 34.48 -18.57
N SER A 255 -13.86 35.33 -18.78
CA SER A 255 -13.77 36.21 -19.95
C SER A 255 -12.62 35.82 -20.89
N GLY A 256 -12.22 34.54 -20.87
CA GLY A 256 -11.46 33.96 -21.96
C GLY A 256 -12.36 33.86 -23.19
N GLU A 257 -12.50 34.97 -23.92
CA GLU A 257 -12.94 34.98 -25.31
C GLU A 257 -12.12 33.92 -26.04
N ALA A 258 -12.73 32.76 -26.29
CA ALA A 258 -12.20 31.84 -27.26
C ALA A 258 -12.21 32.59 -28.59
N GLU A 259 -11.06 33.14 -28.95
CA GLU A 259 -10.76 33.61 -30.30
C GLU A 259 -10.93 32.40 -31.21
N VAL A 260 -12.15 32.23 -31.71
CA VAL A 260 -12.50 31.24 -32.72
C VAL A 260 -11.79 31.71 -33.97
N ASP A 261 -10.61 31.14 -34.26
CA ASP A 261 -9.91 31.35 -35.52
C ASP A 261 -10.85 30.95 -36.68
N PRO A 262 -11.34 31.91 -37.49
CA PRO A 262 -12.29 31.62 -38.55
C PRO A 262 -11.63 30.92 -39.76
N ARG A 263 -10.32 30.60 -39.72
CA ARG A 263 -9.60 29.98 -40.83
C ARG A 263 -9.53 28.45 -40.79
N ALA A 264 -10.05 27.79 -39.76
CA ALA A 264 -10.07 26.32 -39.68
C ALA A 264 -11.29 25.64 -40.35
N ALA A 265 -12.19 26.40 -40.99
CA ALA A 265 -13.42 25.88 -41.61
C ALA A 265 -13.27 25.46 -43.09
N GLY A 266 -12.13 24.86 -43.47
CA GLY A 266 -11.78 24.67 -44.87
C GLY A 266 -11.12 23.35 -45.22
N GLU A 267 -11.60 22.20 -44.74
CA GLU A 267 -11.34 20.89 -45.37
C GLU A 267 -12.26 19.78 -44.82
N ALA A 268 -13.57 19.94 -45.00
CA ALA A 268 -14.52 18.83 -44.87
C ALA A 268 -14.41 17.93 -46.11
N GLY A 269 -13.40 17.05 -46.10
CA GLY A 269 -13.24 15.95 -47.03
C GLY A 269 -14.39 14.94 -46.89
N ARG A 270 -15.08 14.74 -48.00
CA ARG A 270 -16.11 13.73 -48.34
C ARG A 270 -16.18 12.47 -47.45
N PRO A 271 -17.37 12.00 -47.05
CA PRO A 271 -17.56 10.66 -46.53
C PRO A 271 -17.41 9.63 -47.66
N GLY A 272 -16.25 8.98 -47.71
CA GLY A 272 -16.01 7.82 -48.56
C GLY A 272 -16.60 6.56 -47.93
N ASN A 273 -17.57 5.96 -48.61
CA ASN A 273 -18.08 4.61 -48.37
C ASN A 273 -16.93 3.60 -48.16
N LEU A 274 -16.83 3.04 -46.95
CA LEU A 274 -16.08 1.81 -46.71
C LEU A 274 -17.09 0.68 -46.50
N ALA A 275 -17.29 -0.09 -47.58
CA ALA A 275 -17.86 -1.42 -47.52
C ALA A 275 -16.89 -2.37 -46.77
N PRO A 276 -17.39 -3.44 -46.14
CA PRO A 276 -16.56 -4.41 -45.44
C PRO A 276 -15.92 -5.38 -46.44
N ASP A 277 -14.59 -5.30 -46.61
CA ASP A 277 -13.88 -6.27 -47.43
C ASP A 277 -13.58 -7.55 -46.63
N ARG A 278 -14.12 -8.65 -47.15
CA ARG A 278 -13.79 -10.03 -46.83
C ARG A 278 -12.57 -10.41 -47.64
N ALA A 279 -11.41 -10.66 -47.02
CA ALA A 279 -10.48 -11.70 -47.49
C ALA A 279 -9.30 -11.93 -46.53
N ALA A 280 -8.72 -13.12 -46.68
CA ALA A 280 -7.56 -13.72 -46.02
C ALA A 280 -7.79 -14.19 -44.56
N ARG A 281 -7.97 -15.47 -44.21
CA ARG A 281 -7.67 -16.78 -44.83
C ARG A 281 -6.27 -16.87 -45.45
N HIS A 282 -5.31 -17.33 -44.65
CA HIS A 282 -4.33 -18.40 -44.93
C HIS A 282 -3.08 -18.17 -44.10
N HIS A 283 -2.87 -19.00 -43.07
CA HIS A 283 -1.57 -19.60 -42.71
C HIS A 283 -1.82 -20.61 -41.60
N ALA A 284 -2.25 -21.80 -42.04
CA ALA A 284 -1.98 -23.05 -41.37
C ALA A 284 -0.91 -23.73 -42.23
N GLU A 285 0.26 -23.97 -41.66
CA GLU A 285 1.28 -24.95 -42.07
C GLU A 285 2.39 -24.87 -41.00
N GLU A 286 2.52 -25.89 -40.16
CA GLU A 286 3.49 -26.99 -40.32
C GLU A 286 4.91 -26.63 -39.86
N HIS A 287 5.17 -26.83 -38.57
CA HIS A 287 6.45 -27.34 -38.08
C HIS A 287 6.09 -28.37 -37.00
N GLY A 288 6.31 -29.67 -37.19
CA GLY A 288 7.55 -30.26 -37.68
C GLY A 288 8.14 -31.00 -36.49
N SER A 289 7.72 -32.24 -36.33
CA SER A 289 8.28 -33.22 -35.42
C SER A 289 9.76 -33.45 -35.73
N GLU A 290 10.64 -33.25 -34.75
CA GLU A 290 12.01 -33.75 -34.83
C GLU A 290 12.37 -34.52 -33.55
N THR A 291 12.27 -35.84 -33.70
CA THR A 291 12.92 -36.87 -32.89
C THR A 291 14.42 -36.90 -33.17
N ALA A 292 15.25 -36.76 -32.14
CA ALA A 292 16.62 -37.27 -32.05
C ALA A 292 16.92 -37.50 -30.56
N GLN A 293 16.89 -38.73 -30.03
CA GLN A 293 17.91 -39.78 -30.12
C GLN A 293 19.33 -39.35 -29.66
N GLU A 294 19.71 -39.93 -28.52
CA GLU A 294 21.05 -40.46 -28.20
C GLU A 294 22.21 -39.52 -27.83
N SER A 295 22.65 -39.60 -26.56
CA SER A 295 23.99 -40.14 -26.28
C SER A 295 24.16 -40.49 -24.79
N LYS A 296 24.44 -41.77 -24.57
CA LYS A 296 25.07 -42.30 -23.37
C LYS A 296 26.51 -41.79 -23.31
N GLY A 297 26.88 -41.07 -22.27
CA GLY A 297 28.27 -40.83 -21.88
C GLY A 297 28.60 -41.61 -20.62
N LYS A 298 29.32 -42.73 -20.79
CA LYS A 298 29.87 -43.60 -19.76
C LYS A 298 31.39 -43.42 -19.78
N GLY A 299 32.02 -43.25 -18.62
CA GLY A 299 33.49 -43.24 -18.43
C GLY A 299 33.91 -42.09 -17.49
N ALA A 300 34.74 -42.26 -16.48
CA ALA A 300 35.49 -43.42 -15.97
C ALA A 300 35.69 -43.24 -14.46
#